data_AF-D3VJR3-F1
#
_entry.id   AF-D3VJR3-F1
#
_cell.length_a   1.000
_cell.length_b   1.000
_cell.length_c   1.000
_cell.angle_alpha   90.00
_cell.angle_beta   90.00
_cell.angle_gamma   90.00
#
_symmetry.space_group_name_H-M   'P 1'
#
loop_
_entity.id
_entity.type
_entity.pdbx_description
1 polymer ?
#
loop_
_entity_poly.entity_id
_entity_poly.type
_entity_poly.pdbx_seq_one_letter_code
_entity_poly.pdbx_strand_id
1 'polypeptide(L)'
;MIMKNIANKSVTATITAPDSAARREAQEKQREAELAEYRKRIKEEQKFLIEDLHSVGVHVEFVWDLLQPGAIALQPQAIPVLLRHVQLPYSDLTTEGIARALGVKEAQDAWPVLVDVYKKTQEGWGIREPGDTKELRLGAKDGLAVALSDIVTPQTLGELISLARDPTNGNSRILLLGALQKRRNKNAQVQAALAELIHDPVLTTQISIWIQWPALVEAYKKAKDSDTEKEPEGRREPRLTVKQRLAVALSERVKDDTLDELISLAKDPIHGESRVFLLKALRRRRNKSVEVQAMLTELMQDPLLKKEIASWPKPRK
;
A
#
# COMPACT_ATOMS: atom_id res chain seq x y z
N MET A 1 -29.80 -14.67 73.42
CA MET A 1 -28.47 -14.39 72.86
C MET A 1 -28.66 -14.13 71.37
N ILE A 2 -28.43 -12.88 70.97
CA ILE A 2 -28.75 -12.30 69.64
C ILE A 2 -27.51 -12.44 68.76
N MET A 3 -27.63 -12.91 67.52
CA MET A 3 -26.79 -12.42 66.43
C MET A 3 -27.57 -12.40 65.11
N LYS A 4 -27.79 -11.19 64.60
CA LYS A 4 -28.31 -10.89 63.26
C LYS A 4 -27.13 -10.76 62.29
N ASN A 5 -27.28 -11.38 61.12
CA ASN A 5 -26.48 -11.19 59.93
C ASN A 5 -26.64 -9.76 59.38
N ILE A 6 -25.53 -9.07 59.08
CA ILE A 6 -25.53 -7.86 58.23
C ILE A 6 -24.46 -8.01 57.15
N ALA A 7 -24.93 -7.73 55.93
CA ALA A 7 -24.29 -7.73 54.63
C ALA A 7 -22.90 -7.06 54.54
N ASN A 8 -22.01 -7.72 53.80
CA ASN A 8 -20.77 -7.14 53.30
C ASN A 8 -21.04 -6.47 51.94
N LYS A 9 -21.09 -5.13 51.91
CA LYS A 9 -21.27 -4.34 50.68
C LYS A 9 -19.93 -4.20 49.95
N SER A 10 -19.96 -4.55 48.68
CA SER A 10 -18.90 -4.36 47.69
C SER A 10 -18.54 -2.88 47.52
N VAL A 11 -17.27 -2.56 47.69
CA VAL A 11 -16.68 -1.28 47.26
C VAL A 11 -16.43 -1.35 45.76
N THR A 12 -17.43 -1.00 44.96
CA THR A 12 -17.21 -0.61 43.56
C THR A 12 -16.90 0.88 43.55
N ALA A 13 -15.61 1.21 43.42
CA ALA A 13 -15.17 2.57 43.15
C ALA A 13 -15.68 3.00 41.77
N THR A 14 -16.69 3.87 41.80
CA THR A 14 -17.24 4.57 40.65
C THR A 14 -16.17 5.48 40.04
N ILE A 15 -15.64 5.13 38.86
CA ILE A 15 -14.85 6.06 38.04
C ILE A 15 -15.83 7.13 37.54
N THR A 16 -15.77 8.32 38.13
CA THR A 16 -16.64 9.45 37.84
C THR A 16 -16.32 10.06 36.47
N ALA A 17 -17.35 10.25 35.63
CA ALA A 17 -17.32 10.84 34.30
C ALA A 17 -16.66 12.24 34.10
N PRO A 18 -16.52 13.16 35.08
CA PRO A 18 -15.93 14.49 34.88
C PRO A 18 -14.46 14.48 34.46
N ASP A 19 -13.71 13.46 34.87
CA ASP A 19 -12.27 13.30 34.61
C ASP A 19 -11.97 12.98 33.13
N SER A 20 -12.97 12.53 32.36
CA SER A 20 -12.81 12.19 30.94
C SER A 20 -12.91 13.39 30.00
N ALA A 21 -13.72 14.40 30.34
CA ALA A 21 -13.89 15.60 29.52
C ALA A 21 -12.68 16.54 29.65
N ALA A 22 -12.22 16.79 30.88
CA ALA A 22 -11.03 17.62 31.13
C ALA A 22 -9.75 17.01 30.53
N ARG A 23 -9.61 15.67 30.54
CA ARG A 23 -8.49 14.98 29.86
C ARG A 23 -8.57 15.10 28.33
N ARG A 24 -9.76 15.04 27.73
CA ARG A 24 -9.93 15.24 26.28
C ARG A 24 -9.58 16.67 25.88
N GLU A 25 -10.08 17.66 26.61
CA GLU A 25 -9.78 19.08 26.36
C GLU A 25 -8.29 19.37 26.51
N ALA A 26 -7.64 18.81 27.54
CA ALA A 26 -6.18 18.94 27.71
C ALA A 26 -5.40 18.25 26.57
N GLN A 27 -5.82 17.07 26.11
CA GLN A 27 -5.21 16.37 24.98
C GLN A 27 -5.42 17.10 23.65
N GLU A 28 -6.60 17.68 23.42
CA GLU A 28 -6.90 18.50 22.24
C GLU A 28 -6.03 19.75 22.24
N LYS A 29 -5.95 20.47 23.36
CA LYS A 29 -5.10 21.66 23.48
C LYS A 29 -3.62 21.35 23.29
N GLN A 30 -3.15 20.21 23.81
CA GLN A 30 -1.78 19.75 23.59
C GLN A 30 -1.54 19.42 22.11
N ARG A 31 -2.46 18.70 21.46
CA ARG A 31 -2.38 18.38 20.04
C ARG A 31 -2.41 19.64 19.16
N GLU A 32 -3.25 20.62 19.48
CA GLU A 32 -3.31 21.90 18.79
C GLU A 32 -2.01 22.69 18.93
N ALA A 33 -1.42 22.73 20.12
CA ALA A 33 -0.12 23.35 20.36
C ALA A 33 1.00 22.65 19.56
N GLU A 34 1.04 21.32 19.60
CA GLU A 34 1.99 20.51 18.82
C GLU A 34 1.84 20.78 17.31
N LEU A 35 0.61 20.85 16.79
CA LEU A 35 0.33 21.14 15.38
C LEU A 35 0.70 22.58 15.00
N ALA A 36 0.50 23.56 15.90
CA ALA A 36 0.85 24.96 15.65
C ALA A 36 2.38 25.15 15.60
N GLU A 37 3.12 24.52 16.52
CA GLU A 37 4.59 24.52 16.50
C GLU A 37 5.12 23.85 15.23
N TYR A 38 4.56 22.68 14.90
CA TYR A 38 4.87 21.95 13.67
C TYR A 38 4.71 22.81 12.42
N ARG A 39 3.55 23.47 12.27
CA ARG A 39 3.28 24.38 11.13
C ARG A 39 4.27 25.55 11.07
N LYS A 40 4.65 26.11 12.22
CA LYS A 40 5.63 27.21 12.28
C LYS A 40 7.00 26.75 11.75
N ARG A 41 7.46 25.57 12.15
CA ARG A 41 8.75 25.02 11.69
C ARG A 41 8.75 24.75 10.19
N ILE A 42 7.71 24.11 9.67
CA ILE A 42 7.56 23.86 8.23
C ILE A 42 7.52 25.17 7.44
N LYS A 43 6.84 26.20 7.96
CA LYS A 43 6.79 27.51 7.31
C LYS A 43 8.18 28.17 7.24
N GLU A 44 8.98 28.05 8.30
CA GLU A 44 10.35 28.57 8.32
C GLU A 44 11.26 27.81 7.34
N GLU A 45 11.16 26.47 7.33
CA GLU A 45 11.90 25.63 6.39
C GLU A 45 11.57 25.97 4.93
N GLN A 46 10.29 26.12 4.62
CA GLN A 46 9.82 26.39 3.25
C GLN A 46 9.99 27.84 2.82
N LYS A 47 10.42 28.75 3.70
CA LYS A 47 10.46 30.20 3.42
C LYS A 47 11.10 30.54 2.08
N PHE A 48 12.32 30.07 1.82
CA PHE A 48 13.02 30.34 0.56
C PHE A 48 12.34 29.70 -0.66
N LEU A 49 11.77 28.50 -0.51
CA LEU A 49 11.00 27.85 -1.58
C LEU A 49 9.76 28.69 -1.94
N ILE A 50 9.03 29.19 -0.94
CA ILE A 50 7.84 30.00 -1.16
C ILE A 50 8.21 31.36 -1.77
N GLU A 51 9.27 32.01 -1.30
CA GLU A 51 9.79 33.25 -1.90
C GLU A 51 10.18 33.05 -3.37
N ASP A 52 10.89 31.96 -3.70
CA ASP A 52 11.28 31.64 -5.07
C ASP A 52 10.06 31.31 -5.95
N LEU A 53 9.05 30.60 -5.43
CA LEU A 53 7.79 30.36 -6.14
C LEU A 53 7.02 31.67 -6.40
N HIS A 54 6.95 32.58 -5.42
CA HIS A 54 6.32 33.88 -5.57
C HIS A 54 7.03 34.73 -6.63
N SER A 55 8.36 34.65 -6.72
CA SER A 55 9.15 35.40 -7.71
C SER A 55 8.81 35.04 -9.16
N VAL A 56 8.29 33.83 -9.39
CA VAL A 56 7.81 33.37 -10.70
C VAL A 56 6.28 33.45 -10.83
N GLY A 57 5.60 34.16 -9.92
CA GLY A 57 4.15 34.38 -9.98
C GLY A 57 3.30 33.20 -9.46
N VAL A 58 3.90 32.24 -8.75
CA VAL A 58 3.20 31.12 -8.11
C VAL A 58 2.95 31.49 -6.64
N HIS A 59 1.72 31.91 -6.31
CA HIS A 59 1.36 32.33 -4.96
C HIS A 59 0.73 31.19 -4.15
N VAL A 60 1.51 30.61 -3.24
CA VAL A 60 1.08 29.58 -2.29
C VAL A 60 1.60 29.89 -0.89
N GLU A 61 0.95 29.36 0.15
CA GLU A 61 1.45 29.47 1.53
C GLU A 61 2.38 28.31 1.87
N PHE A 62 2.08 27.12 1.35
CA PHE A 62 2.85 25.89 1.52
C PHE A 62 3.01 25.15 0.20
N VAL A 63 4.07 24.35 0.07
CA VAL A 63 4.28 23.52 -1.12
C VAL A 63 3.11 22.55 -1.37
N TRP A 64 2.44 22.09 -0.31
CA TRP A 64 1.29 21.19 -0.40
C TRP A 64 0.05 21.84 -1.04
N ASP A 65 -0.02 23.17 -1.04
CA ASP A 65 -1.12 23.89 -1.72
C ASP A 65 -1.07 23.69 -3.23
N LEU A 66 0.12 23.41 -3.78
CA LEU A 66 0.29 23.07 -5.19
C LEU A 66 -0.51 21.81 -5.57
N LEU A 67 -0.66 20.85 -4.64
CA LEU A 67 -1.38 19.59 -4.91
C LEU A 67 -2.91 19.73 -4.88
N GLN A 68 -3.43 20.89 -4.48
CA GLN A 68 -4.87 21.12 -4.46
C GLN A 68 -5.44 21.09 -5.89
N PRO A 69 -6.66 20.56 -6.09
CA PRO A 69 -7.29 20.56 -7.40
C PRO A 69 -7.30 21.96 -8.03
N GLY A 70 -6.62 22.11 -9.17
CA GLY A 70 -6.51 23.39 -9.90
C GLY A 70 -5.22 24.20 -9.66
N ALA A 71 -4.37 23.83 -8.69
CA ALA A 71 -3.19 24.62 -8.32
C ALA A 71 -1.94 24.39 -9.19
N ILE A 72 -1.62 23.15 -9.60
CA ILE A 72 -0.47 22.87 -10.50
C ILE A 72 -0.83 22.82 -11.98
N ALA A 73 -2.11 22.58 -12.32
CA ALA A 73 -2.52 22.29 -13.70
C ALA A 73 -2.28 23.42 -14.73
N LEU A 74 -1.66 24.54 -14.36
CA LEU A 74 -1.47 25.72 -15.20
C LEU A 74 -0.14 26.48 -15.05
N GLN A 75 0.81 26.10 -14.18
CA GLN A 75 2.02 26.94 -13.96
C GLN A 75 3.36 26.23 -14.23
N PRO A 76 3.74 26.02 -15.52
CA PRO A 76 5.04 25.48 -15.91
C PRO A 76 6.25 26.20 -15.30
N GLN A 77 6.11 27.48 -14.96
CA GLN A 77 7.16 28.29 -14.36
C GLN A 77 7.55 27.86 -12.93
N ALA A 78 6.71 27.08 -12.23
CA ALA A 78 7.06 26.50 -10.93
C ALA A 78 8.10 25.37 -11.07
N ILE A 79 8.15 24.68 -12.21
CA ILE A 79 8.93 23.45 -12.39
C ILE A 79 10.43 23.69 -12.17
N PRO A 80 11.08 24.71 -12.79
CA PRO A 80 12.51 24.94 -12.56
C PRO A 80 12.84 25.29 -11.10
N VAL A 81 11.93 25.98 -10.41
CA VAL A 81 12.07 26.29 -8.98
C VAL A 81 12.01 24.99 -8.17
N LEU A 82 10.94 24.22 -8.32
CA LEU A 82 10.76 22.95 -7.59
C LEU A 82 11.91 21.96 -7.85
N LEU A 83 12.45 21.89 -9.06
CA LEU A 83 13.60 21.04 -9.37
C LEU A 83 14.89 21.45 -8.68
N ARG A 84 15.11 22.74 -8.47
CA ARG A 84 16.23 23.22 -7.66
C ARG A 84 16.02 22.82 -6.20
N HIS A 85 14.81 23.04 -5.68
CA HIS A 85 14.49 22.80 -4.27
C HIS A 85 14.43 21.33 -3.87
N VAL A 86 14.02 20.41 -4.76
CA VAL A 86 13.95 18.97 -4.44
C VAL A 86 15.33 18.35 -4.14
N GLN A 87 16.41 19.02 -4.54
CA GLN A 87 17.79 18.59 -4.31
C GLN A 87 18.39 19.16 -3.02
N LEU A 88 17.66 20.05 -2.32
CA LEU A 88 18.11 20.65 -1.06
C LEU A 88 17.76 19.75 0.13
N PRO A 89 18.49 19.87 1.27
CA PRO A 89 18.31 19.00 2.44
C PRO A 89 17.08 19.40 3.26
N TYR A 90 15.91 19.37 2.64
CA TYR A 90 14.63 19.58 3.32
C TYR A 90 14.22 18.37 4.16
N SER A 91 13.30 18.60 5.09
CA SER A 91 12.56 17.54 5.76
C SER A 91 11.89 16.59 4.76
N ASP A 92 11.60 15.40 5.24
CA ASP A 92 10.93 14.37 4.46
C ASP A 92 9.54 14.83 3.97
N LEU A 93 8.79 15.57 4.81
CA LEU A 93 7.49 16.13 4.42
C LEU A 93 7.60 17.15 3.28
N THR A 94 8.55 18.09 3.40
CA THR A 94 8.72 19.13 2.38
C THR A 94 9.21 18.52 1.08
N THR A 95 10.15 17.58 1.14
CA THR A 95 10.64 16.84 -0.04
C THR A 95 9.52 16.05 -0.71
N GLU A 96 8.65 15.37 0.05
CA GLU A 96 7.48 14.68 -0.49
C GLU A 96 6.55 15.65 -1.25
N GLY A 97 6.25 16.81 -0.65
CA GLY A 97 5.39 17.82 -1.25
C GLY A 97 5.96 18.35 -2.57
N ILE A 98 7.25 18.69 -2.61
CA ILE A 98 7.94 19.14 -3.83
C ILE A 98 7.90 18.03 -4.89
N ALA A 99 8.25 16.79 -4.51
CA ALA A 99 8.30 15.67 -5.43
C ALA A 99 6.94 15.40 -6.08
N ARG A 100 5.86 15.33 -5.29
CA ARG A 100 4.50 15.16 -5.83
C ARG A 100 4.09 16.30 -6.75
N ALA A 101 4.48 17.53 -6.44
CA ALA A 101 4.16 18.68 -7.28
C ALA A 101 4.84 18.61 -8.65
N LEU A 102 5.99 17.93 -8.75
CA LEU A 102 6.69 17.64 -9.99
C LEU A 102 6.09 16.46 -10.78
N GLY A 103 5.04 15.80 -10.28
CA GLY A 103 4.34 14.69 -10.93
C GLY A 103 3.41 15.12 -12.08
N VAL A 104 3.87 16.02 -12.96
CA VAL A 104 3.09 16.55 -14.09
C VAL A 104 3.81 16.39 -15.42
N LYS A 105 3.06 16.25 -16.51
CA LYS A 105 3.62 15.95 -17.84
C LYS A 105 4.63 17.00 -18.32
N GLU A 106 4.46 18.26 -17.91
CA GLU A 106 5.34 19.37 -18.23
C GLU A 106 6.73 19.23 -17.57
N ALA A 107 6.83 18.42 -16.51
CA ALA A 107 8.07 18.14 -15.79
C ALA A 107 8.79 16.89 -16.31
N GLN A 108 8.49 16.39 -17.52
CA GLN A 108 9.16 15.22 -18.09
C GLN A 108 10.69 15.34 -18.15
N ASP A 109 11.21 16.54 -18.42
CA ASP A 109 12.65 16.81 -18.48
C ASP A 109 13.32 16.72 -17.09
N ALA A 110 12.54 16.72 -16.01
CA ALA A 110 13.01 16.49 -14.65
C ALA A 110 13.51 15.07 -14.39
N TRP A 111 13.20 14.13 -15.28
CA TRP A 111 13.39 12.70 -15.07
C TRP A 111 14.77 12.34 -14.49
N PRO A 112 15.92 12.78 -15.06
CA PRO A 112 17.22 12.38 -14.55
C PRO A 112 17.47 12.85 -13.11
N VAL A 113 17.02 14.05 -12.78
CA VAL A 113 17.15 14.64 -11.44
C VAL A 113 16.30 13.86 -10.44
N LEU A 114 15.04 13.59 -10.78
CA LEU A 114 14.13 12.87 -9.89
C LEU A 114 14.56 11.43 -9.64
N VAL A 115 15.13 10.75 -10.65
CA VAL A 115 15.69 9.41 -10.48
C VAL A 115 16.88 9.43 -9.53
N ASP A 116 17.80 10.39 -9.68
CA ASP A 116 18.96 10.53 -8.80
C ASP A 116 18.54 10.79 -7.35
N VAL A 117 17.60 11.71 -7.12
CA VAL A 117 17.06 11.98 -5.79
C VAL A 117 16.34 10.75 -5.23
N TYR A 118 15.51 10.07 -6.02
CA TYR A 118 14.80 8.85 -5.60
C TYR A 118 15.75 7.74 -5.13
N LYS A 119 16.83 7.48 -5.88
CA LYS A 119 17.83 6.47 -5.53
C LYS A 119 18.55 6.79 -4.21
N LYS A 120 18.80 8.08 -3.92
CA LYS A 120 19.48 8.56 -2.71
C LYS A 120 18.56 8.67 -1.50
N THR A 121 17.25 8.78 -1.71
CA THR A 121 16.27 8.99 -0.64
C THR A 121 16.02 7.69 0.12
N GLN A 122 16.02 7.78 1.45
CA GLN A 122 15.72 6.68 2.35
C GLN A 122 14.21 6.36 2.37
N GLU A 123 13.87 5.09 2.55
CA GLU A 123 12.50 4.65 2.87
C GLU A 123 12.46 4.10 4.30
N GLY A 124 11.26 4.09 4.88
CA GLY A 124 10.95 3.29 6.05
C GLY A 124 10.54 4.19 7.19
N TRP A 125 11.12 3.95 8.35
CA TRP A 125 10.91 4.74 9.55
C TRP A 125 12.16 5.53 9.87
N GLY A 126 11.99 6.78 10.28
CA GLY A 126 13.09 7.65 10.64
C GLY A 126 12.61 8.96 11.21
N ILE A 127 13.57 9.82 11.51
CA ILE A 127 13.31 11.20 11.92
C ILE A 127 12.78 11.96 10.69
N ARG A 128 11.56 12.48 10.79
CA ARG A 128 10.90 13.18 9.68
C ARG A 128 11.49 14.57 9.46
N GLU A 129 11.81 15.26 10.56
CA GLU A 129 12.38 16.60 10.59
C GLU A 129 13.56 16.68 11.56
N PRO A 130 14.58 17.50 11.28
CA PRO A 130 15.63 17.83 12.25
C PRO A 130 15.01 18.32 13.58
N GLY A 131 15.30 17.62 14.68
CA GLY A 131 14.78 17.94 16.01
C GLY A 131 13.53 17.14 16.43
N ASP A 132 12.95 16.34 15.54
CA ASP A 132 11.93 15.38 15.96
C ASP A 132 12.53 14.31 16.88
N THR A 133 11.74 13.91 17.87
CA THR A 133 12.12 12.87 18.86
C THR A 133 11.41 11.55 18.60
N LYS A 134 10.47 11.52 17.64
CA LYS A 134 9.66 10.35 17.30
C LYS A 134 9.99 9.92 15.89
N GLU A 135 10.28 8.64 15.73
CA GLU A 135 10.38 8.03 14.41
C GLU A 135 8.99 7.97 13.77
N LEU A 136 8.91 8.45 12.54
CA LEU A 136 7.71 8.45 11.71
C LEU A 136 8.03 7.76 10.38
N ARG A 137 6.97 7.35 9.67
CA ARG A 137 7.14 6.83 8.31
C ARG A 137 7.58 7.95 7.38
N LEU A 138 8.68 7.73 6.67
CA LEU A 138 9.21 8.62 5.65
C LEU A 138 8.38 8.52 4.36
N GLY A 139 8.01 9.67 3.80
CA GLY A 139 7.15 9.86 2.64
C GLY A 139 7.85 10.47 1.42
N ALA A 140 9.07 11.00 1.54
CA ALA A 140 9.78 11.63 0.42
C ALA A 140 10.00 10.65 -0.74
N LYS A 141 10.45 9.42 -0.44
CA LYS A 141 10.65 8.38 -1.46
C LYS A 141 9.34 7.97 -2.13
N ASP A 142 8.23 7.95 -1.37
CA ASP A 142 6.89 7.67 -1.89
C ASP A 142 6.42 8.80 -2.84
N GLY A 143 6.63 10.06 -2.46
CA GLY A 143 6.34 11.22 -3.32
C GLY A 143 7.12 11.20 -4.64
N LEU A 144 8.40 10.87 -4.58
CA LEU A 144 9.27 10.72 -5.76
C LEU A 144 8.83 9.57 -6.67
N ALA A 145 8.43 8.43 -6.10
CA ALA A 145 7.91 7.30 -6.88
C ALA A 145 6.61 7.66 -7.62
N VAL A 146 5.71 8.41 -6.97
CA VAL A 146 4.49 8.93 -7.61
C VAL A 146 4.86 9.86 -8.77
N ALA A 147 5.75 10.82 -8.53
CA ALA A 147 6.20 11.77 -9.54
C ALA A 147 6.76 11.05 -10.78
N LEU A 148 7.71 10.12 -10.58
CA LEU A 148 8.29 9.30 -11.65
C LEU A 148 7.23 8.49 -12.41
N SER A 149 6.27 7.89 -11.71
CA SER A 149 5.16 7.17 -12.35
C SER A 149 4.30 8.07 -13.24
N ASP A 150 4.08 9.33 -12.84
CA ASP A 150 3.22 10.26 -13.59
C ASP A 150 3.94 10.92 -14.77
N ILE A 151 5.25 11.16 -14.68
CA ILE A 151 6.01 11.80 -15.76
C ILE A 151 6.68 10.82 -16.75
N VAL A 152 6.64 9.51 -16.51
CA VAL A 152 7.29 8.53 -17.39
C VAL A 152 6.86 8.61 -18.86
N THR A 153 7.85 8.60 -19.75
CA THR A 153 7.68 8.61 -21.21
C THR A 153 8.01 7.24 -21.81
N PRO A 154 7.71 6.97 -23.10
CA PRO A 154 8.19 5.76 -23.76
C PRO A 154 9.71 5.57 -23.68
N GLN A 155 10.48 6.67 -23.71
CA GLN A 155 11.94 6.65 -23.67
C GLN A 155 12.46 6.28 -22.28
N THR A 156 11.80 6.72 -21.21
CA THR A 156 12.23 6.46 -19.81
C THR A 156 11.56 5.25 -19.16
N LEU A 157 10.60 4.61 -19.85
CA LEU A 157 9.87 3.44 -19.35
C LEU A 157 10.79 2.28 -18.94
N GLY A 158 11.87 2.06 -19.69
CA GLY A 158 12.85 1.02 -19.36
C GLY A 158 13.51 1.25 -18.00
N GLU A 159 13.85 2.50 -17.69
CA GLU A 159 14.44 2.86 -16.40
C GLU A 159 13.41 2.78 -15.27
N LEU A 160 12.16 3.20 -15.49
CA LEU A 160 11.08 3.01 -14.50
C LEU A 160 10.93 1.54 -14.10
N ILE A 161 10.96 0.64 -15.09
CA ILE A 161 10.87 -0.81 -14.85
C ILE A 161 12.08 -1.29 -14.03
N SER A 162 13.30 -0.81 -14.34
CA SER A 162 14.49 -1.13 -13.55
C SER A 162 14.37 -0.66 -12.10
N LEU A 163 13.83 0.54 -11.85
CA LEU A 163 13.57 1.02 -10.50
C LEU A 163 12.56 0.15 -9.74
N ALA A 164 11.50 -0.30 -10.42
CA ALA A 164 10.50 -1.20 -9.83
C ALA A 164 11.05 -2.61 -9.54
N ARG A 165 12.05 -3.07 -10.30
CA ARG A 165 12.75 -4.35 -10.09
C ARG A 165 13.72 -4.32 -8.93
N ASP A 166 14.34 -3.18 -8.63
CA ASP A 166 15.39 -3.08 -7.64
C ASP A 166 14.83 -3.12 -6.20
N PRO A 167 15.00 -4.23 -5.45
CA PRO A 167 14.40 -4.39 -4.13
C PRO A 167 14.95 -3.41 -3.09
N THR A 168 16.10 -2.76 -3.33
CA THR A 168 16.65 -1.74 -2.43
C THR A 168 15.78 -0.49 -2.35
N ASN A 169 14.87 -0.31 -3.31
CA ASN A 169 13.86 0.75 -3.30
C ASN A 169 12.61 0.43 -2.46
N GLY A 170 12.61 -0.70 -1.73
CA GLY A 170 11.60 -1.01 -0.71
C GLY A 170 10.15 -1.07 -1.22
N ASN A 171 9.19 -0.59 -0.41
CA ASN A 171 7.77 -0.59 -0.76
C ASN A 171 7.36 0.60 -1.62
N SER A 172 8.19 1.65 -1.72
CA SER A 172 7.90 2.79 -2.61
C SER A 172 7.74 2.35 -4.08
N ARG A 173 8.35 1.21 -4.46
CA ARG A 173 8.18 0.54 -5.76
C ARG A 173 6.74 0.25 -6.14
N ILE A 174 5.84 0.06 -5.16
CA ILE A 174 4.41 -0.13 -5.41
C ILE A 174 3.84 1.08 -6.17
N LEU A 175 4.31 2.30 -5.86
CA LEU A 175 3.82 3.54 -6.45
C LEU A 175 4.31 3.71 -7.90
N LEU A 176 5.47 3.12 -8.25
CA LEU A 176 5.96 3.05 -9.64
C LEU A 176 5.04 2.22 -10.55
N LEU A 177 4.26 1.30 -9.98
CA LEU A 177 3.37 0.42 -10.75
C LEU A 177 2.22 1.18 -11.43
N GLY A 178 1.88 2.40 -10.99
CA GLY A 178 0.79 3.19 -11.59
C GLY A 178 0.96 3.37 -13.10
N ALA A 179 2.19 3.68 -13.53
CA ALA A 179 2.54 3.79 -14.94
C ALA A 179 2.43 2.47 -15.72
N LEU A 180 2.86 1.37 -15.10
CA LEU A 180 2.82 0.03 -15.69
C LEU A 180 1.38 -0.45 -15.83
N GLN A 181 0.55 -0.21 -14.81
CA GLN A 181 -0.87 -0.52 -14.82
C GLN A 181 -1.57 0.18 -15.99
N LYS A 182 -1.32 1.48 -16.22
CA LYS A 182 -1.90 2.25 -17.34
C LYS A 182 -1.52 1.65 -18.72
N ARG A 183 -0.39 0.96 -18.83
CA ARG A 183 0.19 0.45 -20.09
C ARG A 183 0.10 -1.07 -20.27
N ARG A 184 -0.38 -1.80 -19.26
CA ARG A 184 -0.38 -3.29 -19.18
C ARG A 184 -1.00 -4.04 -20.36
N ASN A 185 -1.91 -3.42 -21.12
CA ASN A 185 -2.59 -4.08 -22.25
C ASN A 185 -2.05 -3.62 -23.61
N LYS A 186 -1.11 -2.68 -23.66
CA LYS A 186 -0.69 -1.99 -24.89
C LYS A 186 0.82 -2.08 -25.15
N ASN A 187 1.59 -2.56 -24.19
CA ASN A 187 3.05 -2.56 -24.27
C ASN A 187 3.60 -3.92 -23.81
N ALA A 188 4.27 -4.62 -24.72
CA ALA A 188 4.81 -5.95 -24.48
C ALA A 188 5.93 -5.96 -23.43
N GLN A 189 6.78 -4.92 -23.39
CA GLN A 189 7.83 -4.77 -22.37
C GLN A 189 7.20 -4.64 -20.97
N VAL A 190 6.11 -3.89 -20.84
CA VAL A 190 5.36 -3.79 -19.57
C VAL A 190 4.71 -5.12 -19.21
N GLN A 191 4.13 -5.85 -20.17
CA GLN A 191 3.56 -7.17 -19.91
C GLN A 191 4.61 -8.16 -19.40
N ALA A 192 5.79 -8.19 -20.04
CA ALA A 192 6.91 -9.01 -19.61
C ALA A 192 7.39 -8.62 -18.20
N ALA A 193 7.56 -7.32 -17.94
CA ALA A 193 7.94 -6.83 -16.62
C ALA A 193 6.92 -7.21 -15.54
N LEU A 194 5.62 -7.12 -15.83
CA LEU A 194 4.58 -7.49 -14.85
C LEU A 194 4.51 -9.00 -14.60
N ALA A 195 4.74 -9.82 -15.62
CA ALA A 195 4.81 -11.27 -15.47
C ALA A 195 5.98 -11.71 -14.58
N GLU A 196 7.05 -10.91 -14.54
CA GLU A 196 8.18 -11.10 -13.62
C GLU A 196 7.86 -10.54 -12.22
N LEU A 197 7.49 -9.26 -12.14
CA LEU A 197 7.27 -8.53 -10.89
C LEU A 197 6.11 -9.07 -10.05
N ILE A 198 5.16 -9.79 -10.65
CA ILE A 198 4.06 -10.42 -9.90
C ILE A 198 4.56 -11.46 -8.89
N HIS A 199 5.79 -11.95 -9.04
CA HIS A 199 6.42 -12.87 -8.09
C HIS A 199 7.21 -12.14 -6.98
N ASP A 200 7.31 -10.82 -7.04
CA ASP A 200 7.94 -10.02 -5.99
C ASP A 200 7.01 -9.96 -4.75
N PRO A 201 7.47 -10.33 -3.55
CA PRO A 201 6.64 -10.37 -2.34
C PRO A 201 5.98 -9.03 -1.95
N VAL A 202 6.57 -7.90 -2.34
CA VAL A 202 6.03 -6.56 -2.09
C VAL A 202 4.98 -6.21 -3.15
N LEU A 203 5.23 -6.56 -4.40
CA LEU A 203 4.42 -6.12 -5.54
C LEU A 203 3.27 -7.08 -5.91
N THR A 204 3.36 -8.35 -5.51
CA THR A 204 2.40 -9.43 -5.84
C THR A 204 0.96 -8.98 -5.60
N THR A 205 0.68 -8.44 -4.42
CA THR A 205 -0.67 -8.04 -4.01
C THR A 205 -1.22 -6.98 -4.96
N GLN A 206 -0.44 -5.94 -5.24
CA GLN A 206 -0.90 -4.86 -6.09
C GLN A 206 -1.10 -5.32 -7.54
N ILE A 207 -0.14 -6.06 -8.12
CA ILE A 207 -0.20 -6.51 -9.52
C ILE A 207 -1.37 -7.48 -9.74
N SER A 208 -1.60 -8.39 -8.78
CA SER A 208 -2.65 -9.41 -8.86
C SER A 208 -4.07 -8.85 -8.91
N ILE A 209 -4.29 -7.59 -8.54
CA ILE A 209 -5.61 -6.92 -8.62
C ILE A 209 -6.04 -6.69 -10.08
N TRP A 210 -5.11 -6.32 -10.96
CA TRP A 210 -5.45 -5.74 -12.27
C TRP A 210 -4.78 -6.41 -13.48
N ILE A 211 -3.88 -7.38 -13.27
CA ILE A 211 -3.37 -8.22 -14.35
C ILE A 211 -4.49 -9.09 -14.95
N GLN A 212 -4.37 -9.52 -16.21
CA GLN A 212 -5.38 -10.36 -16.85
C GLN A 212 -5.47 -11.75 -16.20
N TRP A 213 -6.66 -12.37 -16.27
CA TRP A 213 -6.91 -13.67 -15.65
C TRP A 213 -5.94 -14.78 -16.11
N PRO A 214 -5.69 -14.99 -17.42
CA PRO A 214 -4.74 -16.02 -17.86
C PRO A 214 -3.33 -15.80 -17.28
N ALA A 215 -2.86 -14.55 -17.23
CA ALA A 215 -1.56 -14.22 -16.66
C ALA A 215 -1.52 -14.45 -15.14
N LEU A 216 -2.61 -14.20 -14.41
CA LEU A 216 -2.71 -14.49 -12.99
C LEU A 216 -2.67 -16.00 -12.71
N VAL A 217 -3.37 -16.80 -13.52
CA VAL A 217 -3.34 -18.27 -13.44
C VAL A 217 -1.94 -18.79 -13.71
N GLU A 218 -1.28 -18.32 -14.77
CA GLU A 218 0.08 -18.74 -15.10
C GLU A 218 1.09 -18.34 -14.02
N ALA A 219 0.95 -17.15 -13.41
CA ALA A 219 1.76 -16.75 -12.27
C ALA A 219 1.55 -17.70 -11.06
N TYR A 220 0.30 -18.05 -10.77
CA TYR A 220 -0.01 -19.00 -9.69
C TYR A 220 0.61 -20.39 -9.93
N LYS A 221 0.52 -20.90 -11.16
CA LYS A 221 1.11 -22.20 -11.53
C LYS A 221 2.62 -22.22 -11.37
N LYS A 222 3.31 -21.13 -11.71
CA LYS A 222 4.78 -21.01 -11.63
C LYS A 222 5.31 -20.78 -10.22
N ALA A 223 4.53 -20.16 -9.34
CA ALA A 223 4.95 -19.88 -7.96
C ALA A 223 5.08 -21.16 -7.12
N LYS A 224 5.96 -21.15 -6.12
CA LYS A 224 6.15 -22.27 -5.18
C LYS A 224 5.58 -21.93 -3.81
N ASP A 225 5.13 -22.94 -3.08
CA ASP A 225 4.63 -22.75 -1.70
C ASP A 225 5.73 -22.28 -0.75
N SER A 226 7.00 -22.58 -1.05
CA SER A 226 8.18 -22.23 -0.25
C SER A 226 8.66 -20.78 -0.43
N ASP A 227 8.00 -19.96 -1.26
CA ASP A 227 8.40 -18.58 -1.51
C ASP A 227 7.98 -17.66 -0.33
N THR A 228 8.62 -17.86 0.82
CA THR A 228 8.45 -17.07 2.06
C THR A 228 9.51 -15.97 2.16
N GLU A 229 9.11 -14.75 2.51
CA GLU A 229 10.05 -13.74 3.03
C GLU A 229 10.51 -14.13 4.44
N LYS A 230 11.77 -13.86 4.79
CA LYS A 230 12.24 -13.91 6.19
C LYS A 230 11.48 -12.87 7.02
N GLU A 231 11.02 -13.27 8.19
CA GLU A 231 10.29 -12.39 9.12
C GLU A 231 11.16 -11.21 9.59
N PRO A 232 10.66 -9.96 9.53
CA PRO A 232 11.03 -8.95 10.51
C PRO A 232 10.24 -9.21 11.79
N GLU A 233 10.94 -9.34 12.92
CA GLU A 233 10.37 -9.61 14.25
C GLU A 233 9.20 -8.64 14.57
N GLY A 234 8.05 -9.19 14.98
CA GLY A 234 7.01 -8.40 15.67
C GLY A 234 5.62 -8.23 15.01
N ARG A 235 5.28 -8.92 13.91
CA ARG A 235 3.89 -8.91 13.37
C ARG A 235 3.02 -10.05 13.93
N ARG A 236 1.74 -9.75 14.19
CA ARG A 236 0.73 -10.68 14.75
C ARG A 236 0.02 -11.58 13.72
N GLU A 237 0.16 -11.34 12.42
CA GLU A 237 -0.43 -12.17 11.36
C GLU A 237 0.66 -12.86 10.52
N PRO A 238 0.55 -14.17 10.24
CA PRO A 238 1.49 -14.86 9.37
C PRO A 238 1.43 -14.27 7.96
N ARG A 239 2.59 -13.82 7.42
CA ARG A 239 2.64 -13.32 6.04
C ARG A 239 2.37 -14.48 5.08
N LEU A 240 1.34 -14.32 4.25
CA LEU A 240 1.08 -15.23 3.13
C LEU A 240 2.26 -15.24 2.16
N THR A 241 2.62 -16.43 1.67
CA THR A 241 3.61 -16.61 0.59
C THR A 241 3.10 -16.00 -0.71
N VAL A 242 3.99 -15.77 -1.68
CA VAL A 242 3.62 -15.25 -3.01
C VAL A 242 2.52 -16.12 -3.63
N LYS A 243 2.69 -17.45 -3.63
CA LYS A 243 1.70 -18.39 -4.18
C LYS A 243 0.35 -18.31 -3.44
N GLN A 244 0.35 -18.20 -2.12
CA GLN A 244 -0.87 -18.05 -1.33
C GLN A 244 -1.58 -16.72 -1.64
N ARG A 245 -0.85 -15.61 -1.81
CA ARG A 245 -1.43 -14.32 -2.23
C ARG A 245 -2.05 -14.40 -3.62
N LEU A 246 -1.39 -15.08 -4.56
CA LEU A 246 -1.94 -15.35 -5.89
C LEU A 246 -3.21 -16.20 -5.84
N ALA A 247 -3.25 -17.23 -4.98
CA ALA A 247 -4.45 -18.03 -4.76
C ALA A 247 -5.61 -17.19 -4.18
N VAL A 248 -5.33 -16.30 -3.22
CA VAL A 248 -6.34 -15.36 -2.70
C VAL A 248 -6.86 -14.47 -3.82
N ALA A 249 -5.98 -13.90 -4.64
CA ALA A 249 -6.37 -13.05 -5.76
C ALA A 249 -7.22 -13.79 -6.80
N LEU A 250 -6.84 -15.02 -7.18
CA LEU A 250 -7.65 -15.88 -8.06
C LEU A 250 -9.04 -16.11 -7.47
N SER A 251 -9.10 -16.46 -6.18
CA SER A 251 -10.36 -16.69 -5.49
C SER A 251 -11.24 -15.44 -5.46
N GLU A 252 -10.67 -14.27 -5.18
CA GLU A 252 -11.42 -13.01 -5.11
C GLU A 252 -11.95 -12.55 -6.46
N ARG A 253 -11.21 -12.84 -7.53
CA ARG A 253 -11.50 -12.34 -8.89
C ARG A 253 -12.26 -13.33 -9.78
N VAL A 254 -12.46 -14.57 -9.33
CA VAL A 254 -13.15 -15.60 -10.12
C VAL A 254 -14.58 -15.17 -10.48
N LYS A 255 -14.94 -15.41 -11.75
CA LYS A 255 -16.27 -15.20 -12.32
C LYS A 255 -16.89 -16.55 -12.68
N ASP A 256 -18.13 -16.53 -13.14
CA ASP A 256 -18.85 -17.77 -13.49
C ASP A 256 -18.19 -18.48 -14.68
N ASP A 257 -17.72 -17.72 -15.66
CA ASP A 257 -16.99 -18.21 -16.85
C ASP A 257 -15.57 -18.72 -16.55
N THR A 258 -15.00 -18.41 -15.38
CA THR A 258 -13.66 -18.87 -14.97
C THR A 258 -13.68 -19.78 -13.74
N LEU A 259 -14.86 -20.20 -13.29
CA LEU A 259 -15.03 -21.02 -12.09
C LEU A 259 -14.41 -22.41 -12.25
N ASP A 260 -14.60 -23.04 -13.41
CA ASP A 260 -14.07 -24.37 -13.70
C ASP A 260 -12.54 -24.41 -13.67
N GLU A 261 -11.90 -23.36 -14.18
CA GLU A 261 -10.44 -23.26 -14.14
C GLU A 261 -9.93 -23.12 -12.70
N LEU A 262 -10.59 -22.30 -11.87
CA LEU A 262 -10.26 -22.19 -10.45
C LEU A 262 -10.37 -23.55 -9.74
N ILE A 263 -11.39 -24.34 -10.08
CA ILE A 263 -11.62 -25.66 -9.49
C ILE A 263 -10.58 -26.66 -9.95
N SER A 264 -10.20 -26.63 -11.24
CA SER A 264 -9.12 -27.46 -11.75
C SER A 264 -7.82 -27.20 -10.97
N LEU A 265 -7.50 -25.93 -10.68
CA LEU A 265 -6.34 -25.57 -9.87
C LEU A 265 -6.46 -26.07 -8.41
N ALA A 266 -7.67 -26.06 -7.84
CA ALA A 266 -7.88 -26.57 -6.48
C ALA A 266 -7.74 -28.10 -6.40
N LYS A 267 -8.13 -28.82 -7.46
CA LYS A 267 -8.04 -30.29 -7.56
C LYS A 267 -6.61 -30.78 -7.75
N ASP A 268 -5.76 -30.01 -8.45
CA ASP A 268 -4.41 -30.46 -8.78
C ASP A 268 -3.47 -30.41 -7.55
N PRO A 269 -3.06 -31.58 -7.00
CA PRO A 269 -2.23 -31.63 -5.80
C PRO A 269 -0.84 -31.01 -5.97
N ILE A 270 -0.37 -30.76 -7.20
CA ILE A 270 0.93 -30.10 -7.45
C ILE A 270 0.99 -28.69 -6.83
N HIS A 271 -0.16 -28.06 -6.59
CA HIS A 271 -0.23 -26.73 -5.99
C HIS A 271 -0.19 -26.72 -4.45
N GLY A 272 -0.08 -27.90 -3.81
CA GLY A 272 0.24 -28.02 -2.39
C GLY A 272 -0.76 -27.33 -1.46
N GLU A 273 -0.25 -26.59 -0.47
CA GLU A 273 -1.07 -25.96 0.58
C GLU A 273 -1.80 -24.71 0.11
N SER A 274 -1.26 -24.01 -0.90
CA SER A 274 -1.90 -22.80 -1.44
C SER A 274 -3.32 -23.04 -1.97
N ARG A 275 -3.67 -24.29 -2.31
CA ARG A 275 -5.00 -24.70 -2.78
C ARG A 275 -6.12 -24.37 -1.80
N VAL A 276 -5.82 -24.36 -0.50
CA VAL A 276 -6.76 -23.98 0.57
C VAL A 276 -7.31 -22.56 0.34
N PHE A 277 -6.48 -21.64 -0.16
CA PHE A 277 -6.88 -20.24 -0.39
C PHE A 277 -7.81 -20.09 -1.61
N LEU A 278 -7.75 -21.00 -2.58
CA LEU A 278 -8.66 -21.01 -3.73
C LEU A 278 -10.12 -21.25 -3.29
N LEU A 279 -10.31 -22.01 -2.21
CA LEU A 279 -11.64 -22.40 -1.70
C LEU A 279 -12.49 -21.22 -1.20
N LYS A 280 -11.90 -20.05 -0.93
CA LYS A 280 -12.62 -18.85 -0.44
C LYS A 280 -13.76 -18.43 -1.38
N ALA A 281 -13.64 -18.67 -2.69
CA ALA A 281 -14.69 -18.42 -3.69
C ALA A 281 -15.83 -19.42 -3.56
N LEU A 282 -15.49 -20.71 -3.48
CA LEU A 282 -16.46 -21.78 -3.35
C LEU A 282 -17.26 -21.63 -2.05
N ARG A 283 -16.60 -21.28 -0.94
CA ARG A 283 -17.25 -21.00 0.34
C ARG A 283 -18.33 -19.92 0.24
N ARG A 284 -18.07 -18.84 -0.52
CA ARG A 284 -19.04 -17.74 -0.72
C ARG A 284 -20.23 -18.16 -1.58
N ARG A 285 -20.05 -19.15 -2.45
CA ARG A 285 -21.04 -19.62 -3.44
C ARG A 285 -21.77 -20.90 -3.01
N ARG A 286 -21.30 -21.61 -1.98
CA ARG A 286 -21.77 -22.94 -1.56
C ARG A 286 -23.26 -23.07 -1.25
N ASN A 287 -23.94 -21.98 -0.90
CA ASN A 287 -25.38 -21.99 -0.60
C ASN A 287 -26.25 -21.55 -1.79
N LYS A 288 -25.61 -21.09 -2.87
CA LYS A 288 -26.28 -20.47 -4.02
C LYS A 288 -26.20 -21.30 -5.29
N SER A 289 -25.33 -22.31 -5.33
CA SER A 289 -25.10 -23.15 -6.49
C SER A 289 -24.98 -24.61 -6.08
N VAL A 290 -25.86 -25.45 -6.63
CA VAL A 290 -25.84 -26.92 -6.47
C VAL A 290 -24.57 -27.51 -7.09
N GLU A 291 -24.13 -26.94 -8.21
CA GLU A 291 -22.88 -27.30 -8.87
C GLU A 291 -21.68 -27.08 -7.94
N VAL A 292 -21.60 -25.92 -7.27
CA VAL A 292 -20.53 -25.66 -6.27
C VAL A 292 -20.60 -26.64 -5.10
N GLN A 293 -21.81 -27.07 -4.69
CA GLN A 293 -21.94 -28.10 -3.64
C GLN A 293 -21.42 -29.47 -4.08
N ALA A 294 -21.72 -29.87 -5.32
CA ALA A 294 -21.20 -31.10 -5.91
C ALA A 294 -19.66 -31.05 -5.99
N MET A 295 -19.11 -29.93 -6.47
CA MET A 295 -17.66 -29.71 -6.55
C MET A 295 -16.99 -29.74 -5.17
N LEU A 296 -17.60 -29.12 -4.15
CA LEU A 296 -17.08 -29.18 -2.78
C LEU A 296 -17.06 -30.60 -2.23
N THR A 297 -18.08 -31.41 -2.56
CA THR A 297 -18.14 -32.82 -2.15
C THR A 297 -17.00 -33.63 -2.75
N GLU A 298 -16.65 -33.36 -4.00
CA GLU A 298 -15.48 -33.96 -4.66
C GLU A 298 -14.17 -33.50 -4.04
N LEU A 299 -14.00 -32.19 -3.78
CA LEU A 299 -12.79 -31.65 -3.15
C LEU A 299 -12.56 -32.18 -1.72
N MET A 300 -13.61 -32.59 -1.01
CA MET A 300 -13.50 -33.23 0.31
C MET A 300 -12.87 -34.62 0.30
N GLN A 301 -12.59 -35.21 -0.87
CA GLN A 301 -11.80 -36.43 -0.98
C GLN A 301 -10.31 -36.18 -0.71
N ASP A 302 -9.83 -34.95 -0.92
CA ASP A 302 -8.48 -34.54 -0.57
C ASP A 302 -8.39 -34.24 0.95
N PRO A 303 -7.51 -34.91 1.73
CA PRO A 303 -7.40 -34.70 3.17
C PRO A 303 -7.11 -33.25 3.59
N LEU A 304 -6.29 -32.52 2.81
CA LEU A 304 -5.94 -31.13 3.08
C LEU A 304 -7.18 -30.25 2.96
N LEU A 305 -7.90 -30.38 1.84
CA LEU A 305 -9.07 -29.55 1.56
C LEU A 305 -10.26 -29.93 2.44
N LYS A 306 -10.42 -31.23 2.75
CA LYS A 306 -11.43 -31.73 3.68
C LYS A 306 -11.35 -31.05 5.04
N LYS A 307 -10.15 -30.89 5.59
CA LYS A 307 -9.93 -30.22 6.87
C LYS A 307 -10.41 -28.77 6.83
N GLU A 308 -10.06 -28.04 5.77
CA GLU A 308 -10.50 -26.67 5.58
C GLU A 308 -12.03 -26.57 5.43
N ILE A 309 -12.62 -27.34 4.52
CA ILE A 309 -14.06 -27.30 4.21
C ILE A 309 -14.90 -27.66 5.46
N ALA A 310 -14.47 -28.66 6.23
CA ALA A 310 -15.15 -29.09 7.44
C ALA A 310 -15.09 -28.05 8.58
N SER A 311 -14.10 -27.14 8.56
CA SER A 311 -13.98 -26.06 9.55
C SER A 311 -15.01 -24.94 9.35
N TRP A 312 -15.65 -24.89 8.16
CA TRP A 312 -16.54 -23.78 7.85
C TRP A 312 -17.83 -23.85 8.67
N PRO A 313 -18.38 -22.70 9.10
CA PRO A 313 -19.65 -22.67 9.82
C PRO A 313 -20.75 -23.32 8.98
N LYS A 314 -21.70 -24.01 9.61
CA LYS A 314 -22.85 -24.59 8.92
C LYS A 314 -23.60 -23.50 8.11
N PRO A 315 -24.18 -23.84 6.96
CA PRO A 315 -25.04 -22.92 6.22
C PRO A 315 -26.09 -22.32 7.16
N ARG A 316 -26.21 -20.98 7.20
CA ARG A 316 -27.39 -20.36 7.81
C ARG A 316 -28.60 -20.77 6.95
N LYS A 317 -29.57 -21.43 7.58
CA LYS A 317 -30.85 -21.80 6.96
C LYS A 317 -31.61 -20.55 6.56
#